data_AF-A0A1T5CU62-F1
#
_entry.id   AF-A0A1T5CU62-F1
#
_cell.length_a   1.000
_cell.length_b   1.000
_cell.length_c   1.000
_cell.angle_alpha   90.00
_cell.angle_beta   90.00
_cell.angle_gamma   90.00
#
_symmetry.space_group_name_H-M   'P 1'
#
loop_
_entity.id
_entity.type
_entity.pdbx_description
1 polymer ?
#
loop_
_entity_poly.entity_id
_entity_poly.type
_entity_poly.pdbx_seq_one_letter_code
_entity_poly.pdbx_strand_id
1 'polypeptide(L)'
;MHFLITVVFLSSLGVWLPFAIDKAKVDSIAYETWIDLPTNLITYGVAIMMVSYVDRLLFLINNTTKYKRNGIEFLILLIIIIATGFLIFIAYVDLKFGRILSAIKATSLFTLIALATWIYVKAKNPRAGNFSSIGGPMS
;
A
#
# COMPACT_ATOMS: atom_id res chain seq x y z
N MET A 1 -15.05 -3.39 6.25
CA MET A 1 -14.64 -1.97 6.16
C MET A 1 -13.73 -1.57 7.31
N HIS A 2 -14.12 -1.83 8.57
CA HIS A 2 -13.34 -1.48 9.77
C HIS A 2 -11.90 -1.99 9.74
N PHE A 3 -11.65 -3.31 9.60
CA PHE A 3 -10.29 -3.85 9.52
C PHE A 3 -9.41 -3.16 8.46
N LEU A 4 -10.01 -2.81 7.33
CA LEU A 4 -9.33 -2.25 6.18
C LEU A 4 -8.97 -0.77 6.39
N ILE A 5 -9.92 0.01 6.90
CA ILE A 5 -9.70 1.39 7.33
C ILE A 5 -8.69 1.41 8.49
N THR A 6 -8.79 0.46 9.42
CA THR A 6 -7.87 0.31 10.54
C THR A 6 -6.45 -0.01 10.06
N VAL A 7 -6.26 -0.94 9.12
CA VAL A 7 -4.93 -1.24 8.57
C VAL A 7 -4.35 -0.02 7.85
N VAL A 8 -5.12 0.66 7.00
CA VAL A 8 -4.63 1.87 6.30
C VAL A 8 -4.33 3.00 7.29
N PHE A 9 -5.23 3.26 8.24
CA PHE A 9 -5.08 4.34 9.21
C PHE A 9 -3.92 4.07 10.19
N LEU A 10 -3.87 2.88 10.81
CA LEU A 10 -2.80 2.51 11.73
C LEU A 10 -1.45 2.42 11.03
N SER A 11 -1.40 1.91 9.79
CA SER A 11 -0.15 1.90 9.02
C SER A 11 0.31 3.31 8.64
N SER A 12 -0.62 4.26 8.45
CA SER A 12 -0.27 5.66 8.21
C SER A 12 0.36 6.33 9.45
N LEU A 13 -0.02 5.92 10.66
CA LEU A 13 0.59 6.42 11.89
C LEU A 13 2.10 6.10 11.94
N GLY A 14 2.53 4.96 11.40
CA GLY A 14 3.96 4.63 11.30
C GLY A 14 4.78 5.60 10.45
N VAL A 15 4.12 6.35 9.55
CA VAL A 15 4.77 7.39 8.73
C VAL A 15 4.66 8.76 9.39
N TRP A 16 3.48 9.13 9.87
CA TRP A 16 3.21 10.51 10.31
C TRP A 16 3.52 10.78 11.79
N LEU A 17 3.43 9.76 12.64
CA LEU A 17 3.63 9.92 14.08
C LEU A 17 5.07 10.36 14.42
N PRO A 18 6.14 9.81 13.82
CA PRO A 18 7.50 10.29 14.07
C PRO A 18 7.68 11.78 13.73
N PHE A 19 7.11 12.23 12.60
CA PHE A 19 7.14 13.63 12.18
C PHE A 19 6.39 14.55 13.15
N ALA A 20 5.23 14.09 13.65
CA ALA A 20 4.44 14.86 14.61
C ALA A 20 5.17 14.98 15.97
N ILE A 21 5.83 13.91 16.42
CA ILE A 21 6.61 13.91 17.67
C ILE A 21 7.82 14.83 17.55
N ASP A 22 8.56 14.76 16.45
CA ASP A 22 9.73 15.61 16.23
C ASP A 22 9.36 17.07 16.19
N LYS A 23 8.34 17.43 15.41
CA LYS A 23 7.84 18.81 15.32
C LYS A 23 7.30 19.34 16.65
N ALA A 24 6.81 18.45 17.53
CA ALA A 24 6.33 18.83 18.86
C ALA A 24 7.48 19.03 19.87
N LYS A 25 8.64 18.41 19.65
CA LYS A 25 9.82 18.50 20.55
C LYS A 25 10.87 19.50 20.07
N VAL A 26 10.94 19.75 18.77
CA VAL A 26 11.94 20.59 18.11
C VAL A 26 11.23 21.40 17.03
N ASP A 27 11.59 22.68 16.84
CA ASP A 27 11.04 23.51 15.75
C ASP A 27 11.39 23.00 14.33
N SER A 28 12.12 21.88 14.23
CA SER A 28 12.52 21.21 13.00
C SER A 28 12.34 19.69 13.10
N ILE A 29 12.21 19.03 11.95
CA ILE A 29 12.16 17.57 11.87
C ILE A 29 13.59 17.04 11.93
N ALA A 30 13.85 16.03 12.78
CA ALA A 30 15.19 15.47 12.94
C ALA A 30 15.66 14.74 11.68
N TYR A 31 16.97 14.67 11.48
CA TYR A 31 17.56 14.05 10.28
C TYR A 31 17.30 12.54 10.24
N GLU A 32 17.26 11.91 11.41
CA GLU A 32 16.93 10.49 11.61
C GLU A 32 15.54 10.17 11.05
N THR A 33 14.55 11.02 11.33
CA THR A 33 13.18 10.88 10.82
C THR A 33 13.10 11.01 9.30
N TRP A 34 13.98 11.82 8.68
CA TRP A 34 14.10 11.90 7.23
C TRP A 34 14.74 10.67 6.61
N ILE A 35 15.71 10.05 7.29
CA ILE A 35 16.35 8.81 6.83
C ILE A 35 15.38 7.63 6.88
N ASP A 36 14.51 7.58 7.90
CA ASP A 36 13.57 6.46 8.08
C ASP A 36 12.30 6.59 7.22
N LEU A 37 11.99 7.80 6.72
CA LEU A 37 10.81 8.07 5.91
C LEU A 37 10.61 7.09 4.72
N PRO A 38 11.62 6.80 3.88
CA PRO A 38 11.45 5.87 2.76
C PRO A 38 11.04 4.46 3.23
N THR A 39 11.64 3.94 4.30
CA THR A 39 11.31 2.62 4.85
C THR A 39 9.88 2.57 5.39
N ASN A 40 9.46 3.64 6.07
CA ASN A 40 8.09 3.78 6.56
C ASN A 40 7.07 3.86 5.41
N LEU A 41 7.39 4.60 4.34
CA LEU A 41 6.57 4.68 3.14
C LEU A 41 6.48 3.34 2.40
N ILE A 42 7.57 2.57 2.30
CA ILE A 42 7.56 1.22 1.73
C ILE A 42 6.62 0.33 2.54
N THR A 43 6.77 0.31 3.86
CA THR A 43 5.95 -0.54 4.74
C THR A 43 4.46 -0.19 4.60
N TYR A 44 4.14 1.11 4.61
CA TYR A 44 2.78 1.61 4.42
C TYR A 44 2.19 1.23 3.04
N GLY A 45 2.93 1.49 1.96
CA GLY A 45 2.47 1.18 0.61
C GLY A 45 2.31 -0.33 0.37
N VAL A 46 3.19 -1.17 0.95
CA VAL A 46 3.08 -2.63 0.87
C VAL A 46 1.81 -3.10 1.58
N ALA A 47 1.52 -2.58 2.77
CA ALA A 47 0.30 -2.92 3.51
C ALA A 47 -0.97 -2.60 2.68
N ILE A 48 -1.04 -1.41 2.08
CA ILE A 48 -2.17 -1.02 1.21
C ILE A 48 -2.30 -1.96 0.01
N MET A 49 -1.18 -2.30 -0.63
CA MET A 49 -1.15 -3.17 -1.80
C MET A 49 -1.58 -4.59 -1.47
N MET A 50 -1.06 -5.18 -0.39
CA MET A 50 -1.47 -6.51 0.04
C MET A 50 -2.98 -6.58 0.27
N VAL A 51 -3.53 -5.61 0.99
CA VAL A 51 -4.97 -5.51 1.25
C VAL A 51 -5.75 -5.39 -0.06
N SER A 52 -5.31 -4.55 -0.99
CA SER A 52 -5.95 -4.35 -2.29
C SER A 52 -5.96 -5.63 -3.14
N TYR A 53 -4.86 -6.38 -3.13
CA TYR A 53 -4.74 -7.63 -3.88
C TYR A 53 -5.57 -8.76 -3.26
N VAL A 54 -5.56 -8.91 -1.93
CA VAL A 54 -6.38 -9.90 -1.24
C VAL A 54 -7.86 -9.67 -1.55
N ASP A 55 -8.34 -8.43 -1.41
CA ASP A 55 -9.72 -8.06 -1.76
C ASP A 55 -10.05 -8.38 -3.22
N ARG A 56 -9.12 -8.11 -4.14
CA ARG A 56 -9.35 -8.33 -5.57
C ARG A 56 -9.33 -9.80 -5.94
N LEU A 57 -8.44 -10.59 -5.36
CA LEU A 57 -8.38 -12.04 -5.54
C LEU A 57 -9.65 -12.72 -5.02
N LEU A 58 -10.10 -12.36 -3.81
CA LEU A 58 -11.36 -12.86 -3.26
C LEU A 58 -12.56 -12.52 -4.15
N PHE A 59 -12.59 -11.30 -4.69
CA PHE A 59 -13.65 -10.89 -5.63
C PHE A 59 -13.64 -11.71 -6.94
N LEU A 60 -12.44 -11.99 -7.49
CA LEU A 60 -12.29 -12.77 -8.72
C LEU A 60 -12.72 -14.24 -8.51
N ILE A 61 -12.38 -14.84 -7.36
CA ILE A 61 -12.79 -16.20 -6.99
C ILE A 61 -14.31 -16.30 -6.85
N ASN A 62 -14.96 -15.29 -6.25
CA ASN A 62 -16.40 -15.31 -6.02
C ASN A 62 -17.26 -15.02 -7.26
N ASN A 63 -16.67 -14.51 -8.37
CA ASN A 63 -17.41 -14.09 -9.57
C ASN A 63 -16.95 -14.84 -10.84
N THR A 64 -16.79 -16.16 -10.75
CA THR A 64 -16.28 -17.05 -11.80
C THR A 64 -17.08 -17.09 -13.11
N THR A 65 -18.28 -16.49 -13.21
CA THR A 65 -19.12 -16.54 -14.42
C THR A 65 -18.74 -15.54 -15.53
N LYS A 66 -17.73 -14.65 -15.33
CA LYS A 66 -17.29 -13.65 -16.34
C LYS A 66 -15.80 -13.77 -16.74
N TYR A 67 -15.40 -14.94 -17.25
CA TYR A 67 -13.99 -15.30 -17.49
C TYR A 67 -13.17 -14.37 -18.43
N LYS A 68 -13.73 -13.85 -19.53
CA LYS A 68 -12.94 -13.07 -20.52
C LYS A 68 -12.42 -11.72 -20.02
N ARG A 69 -13.16 -11.03 -19.14
CA ARG A 69 -12.76 -9.70 -18.64
C ARG A 69 -11.75 -9.78 -17.49
N ASN A 70 -11.74 -10.92 -16.78
CA ASN A 70 -10.86 -11.17 -15.63
C ASN A 70 -9.39 -11.39 -16.04
N GLY A 71 -9.12 -11.94 -17.23
CA GLY A 71 -7.75 -12.20 -17.70
C GLY A 71 -6.93 -10.91 -17.94
N ILE A 72 -7.54 -9.88 -18.55
CA ILE A 72 -6.89 -8.58 -18.76
C ILE A 72 -6.63 -7.89 -17.42
N GLU A 73 -7.61 -7.90 -16.52
CA GLU A 73 -7.44 -7.30 -15.20
C GLU A 73 -6.36 -8.01 -14.37
N PHE A 74 -6.26 -9.34 -14.46
CA PHE A 74 -5.18 -10.10 -13.84
C PHE A 74 -3.80 -9.69 -14.38
N LEU A 75 -3.67 -9.56 -15.71
CA LEU A 75 -2.42 -9.11 -16.33
C LEU A 75 -2.02 -7.71 -15.87
N ILE A 76 -2.98 -6.78 -15.77
CA ILE A 76 -2.74 -5.42 -15.26
C ILE A 76 -2.24 -5.46 -13.82
N LEU A 77 -2.88 -6.26 -12.95
CA LEU A 77 -2.45 -6.40 -11.56
C LEU A 77 -1.02 -6.96 -11.47
N LEU A 78 -0.68 -7.95 -12.30
CA LEU A 78 0.66 -8.51 -12.36
C LEU A 78 1.72 -7.46 -12.78
N ILE A 79 1.43 -6.64 -13.79
CA ILE A 79 2.32 -5.55 -14.20
C ILE A 79 2.53 -4.56 -13.05
N ILE A 80 1.47 -4.21 -12.31
CA ILE A 80 1.57 -3.33 -11.14
C ILE A 80 2.44 -3.96 -10.05
N ILE A 81 2.31 -5.26 -9.77
CA ILE A 81 3.17 -5.97 -8.80
C ILE A 81 4.63 -5.88 -9.21
N ILE A 82 4.95 -6.16 -10.47
CA ILE A 82 6.32 -6.14 -10.97
C ILE A 82 6.89 -4.71 -10.92
N ALA A 83 6.12 -3.72 -11.39
CA ALA A 83 6.53 -2.32 -11.39
C ALA A 83 6.78 -1.78 -9.97
N THR A 84 5.91 -2.13 -9.02
CA THR A 84 6.07 -1.72 -7.62
C THR A 84 7.21 -2.44 -6.93
N GLY A 85 7.43 -3.73 -7.22
CA GLY A 85 8.63 -4.46 -6.79
C GLY A 85 9.92 -3.80 -7.28
N PHE A 86 9.95 -3.34 -8.53
CA PHE A 86 11.10 -2.61 -9.07
C PHE A 86 11.32 -1.25 -8.39
N LEU A 87 10.27 -0.49 -8.08
CA LEU A 87 10.37 0.76 -7.33
C LEU A 87 10.89 0.55 -5.90
N ILE A 88 10.41 -0.50 -5.22
CA ILE A 88 10.91 -0.88 -3.89
C ILE A 88 12.38 -1.25 -3.97
N PHE A 89 12.79 -2.03 -4.98
CA PHE A 89 14.20 -2.37 -5.19
C PHE A 89 15.08 -1.12 -5.39
N ILE A 90 14.68 -0.19 -6.27
CA ILE A 90 15.40 1.07 -6.47
C ILE A 90 15.51 1.85 -5.16
N ALA A 91 14.43 1.95 -4.40
CA ALA A 91 14.43 2.65 -3.12
C ALA A 91 15.42 2.03 -2.13
N TYR A 92 15.47 0.71 -2.01
CA TYR A 92 16.44 0.04 -1.13
C TYR A 92 17.89 0.21 -1.60
N VAL A 93 18.12 0.17 -2.91
CA VAL A 93 19.43 0.47 -3.49
C VAL A 93 19.85 1.89 -3.14
N ASP A 94 18.98 2.87 -3.38
CA ASP A 94 19.28 4.28 -3.10
C ASP A 94 19.48 4.56 -1.61
N LEU A 95 18.72 3.90 -0.72
CA LEU A 95 18.94 3.94 0.73
C LEU A 95 20.34 3.43 1.09
N LYS A 96 20.74 2.28 0.53
CA LYS A 96 22.05 1.67 0.77
C LYS A 96 23.21 2.57 0.31
N PHE A 97 23.00 3.35 -0.76
CA PHE A 97 23.99 4.30 -1.28
C PHE A 97 23.85 5.71 -0.70
N GLY A 98 23.03 5.92 0.34
CA GLY A 98 22.86 7.24 0.99
C GLY A 98 22.16 8.29 0.15
N ARG A 99 21.50 7.91 -0.96
CA ARG A 99 20.77 8.80 -1.86
C ARG A 99 19.33 9.04 -1.37
N ILE A 100 19.20 9.63 -0.19
CA ILE A 100 17.93 9.75 0.55
C ILE A 100 16.84 10.43 -0.30
N LEU A 101 17.15 11.53 -0.99
CA LEU A 101 16.18 12.23 -1.85
C LEU A 101 15.64 11.35 -3.00
N SER A 102 16.48 10.48 -3.56
CA SER A 102 16.07 9.55 -4.63
C SER A 102 15.20 8.43 -4.06
N ALA A 103 15.58 7.89 -2.90
CA ALA A 103 14.78 6.91 -2.17
C ALA A 103 13.40 7.48 -1.79
N ILE A 104 13.31 8.72 -1.29
CA ILE A 104 12.02 9.38 -0.99
C ILE A 104 11.16 9.49 -2.25
N LYS A 105 11.74 9.87 -3.40
CA LYS A 105 10.99 9.97 -4.67
C LYS A 105 10.44 8.60 -5.11
N ALA A 106 11.28 7.56 -5.09
CA ALA A 106 10.88 6.22 -5.50
C ALA A 106 9.79 5.63 -4.57
N THR A 107 9.96 5.79 -3.25
CA THR A 107 9.00 5.29 -2.24
C THR A 107 7.69 6.08 -2.22
N SER A 108 7.72 7.38 -2.48
CA SER A 108 6.52 8.20 -2.63
C SER A 108 5.73 7.81 -3.88
N LEU A 109 6.41 7.59 -5.01
CA LEU A 109 5.77 7.13 -6.25
C LEU A 109 5.13 5.75 -6.06
N PHE A 110 5.83 4.83 -5.41
CA PHE A 110 5.29 3.53 -5.02
C PHE A 110 4.02 3.67 -4.15
N THR A 111 4.09 4.50 -3.11
CA THR A 111 2.95 4.72 -2.19
C THR A 111 1.74 5.31 -2.91
N LEU A 112 1.95 6.21 -3.87
CA LEU A 112 0.89 6.76 -4.71
C LEU A 112 0.26 5.70 -5.61
N ILE A 113 1.06 4.82 -6.23
CA ILE A 113 0.55 3.69 -7.03
C ILE A 113 -0.25 2.73 -6.16
N ALA A 114 0.21 2.44 -4.94
CA ALA A 114 -0.50 1.61 -3.97
C ALA A 114 -1.88 2.20 -3.62
N LEU A 115 -1.93 3.49 -3.29
CA LEU A 115 -3.17 4.20 -3.00
C LEU A 115 -4.13 4.25 -4.20
N ALA A 116 -3.62 4.55 -5.39
CA ALA A 116 -4.43 4.58 -6.61
C ALA A 116 -5.03 3.20 -6.92
N THR A 117 -4.23 2.14 -6.77
CA THR A 117 -4.68 0.75 -6.94
C THR A 117 -5.77 0.41 -5.94
N TRP A 118 -5.61 0.80 -4.69
CA TRP A 118 -6.61 0.60 -3.64
C TRP A 118 -7.93 1.32 -3.95
N ILE A 119 -7.87 2.61 -4.29
CA ILE A 119 -9.05 3.41 -4.67
C ILE A 119 -9.77 2.76 -5.85
N TYR A 120 -9.02 2.33 -6.88
CA TYR A 120 -9.57 1.65 -8.05
C TYR A 120 -10.31 0.36 -7.69
N VAL A 121 -9.69 -0.49 -6.85
CA VAL A 121 -10.30 -1.75 -6.38
C VAL A 121 -11.57 -1.47 -5.57
N LYS A 122 -11.56 -0.45 -4.70
CA LYS A 122 -12.73 -0.08 -3.90
C LYS A 122 -13.87 0.52 -4.73
N ALA A 123 -13.56 1.41 -5.68
CA ALA A 123 -14.55 2.02 -6.55
C ALA A 123 -15.30 0.99 -7.40
N LYS A 124 -14.63 -0.08 -7.84
CA LYS A 124 -15.25 -1.16 -8.62
C LYS A 124 -16.00 -2.20 -7.78
N ASN A 125 -15.72 -2.29 -6.47
CA ASN A 125 -16.31 -3.29 -5.57
C ASN A 125 -17.03 -2.66 -4.36
N PRO A 126 -18.04 -1.77 -4.54
CA PRO A 126 -18.70 -1.11 -3.41
C PRO A 126 -19.60 -2.03 -2.58
N ARG A 127 -20.00 -3.22 -3.09
CA ARG A 127 -21.03 -4.09 -2.48
C ARG A 127 -20.67 -5.57 -2.27
N ALA A 128 -19.52 -6.05 -2.74
CA ALA A 128 -19.08 -7.40 -2.39
C ALA A 128 -18.58 -7.35 -0.94
N GLY A 129 -19.22 -8.11 -0.04
CA GLY A 129 -19.01 -8.05 1.40
C GLY A 129 -17.54 -7.84 1.76
N ASN A 130 -17.23 -6.65 2.30
CA ASN A 130 -15.93 -6.31 2.89
C ASN A 130 -15.71 -7.06 4.23
N PHE A 131 -16.22 -8.28 4.30
CA PHE A 131 -16.20 -9.23 5.40
C PHE A 131 -15.70 -10.57 4.82
N SER A 132 -14.44 -10.58 4.39
CA SER A 132 -13.63 -11.74 4.71
C SER A 132 -13.29 -11.59 6.18
N SER A 133 -14.13 -12.12 7.06
CA SER A 133 -13.62 -12.48 8.37
C SER A 133 -12.45 -13.42 8.10
N ILE A 134 -11.26 -13.06 8.59
CA ILE A 134 -10.15 -14.00 8.73
C ILE A 134 -10.52 -14.98 9.87
N GLY A 135 -11.76 -15.51 9.86
CA GLY A 135 -12.43 -16.19 10.96
C GLY A 135 -13.76 -16.89 10.59
N GLY A 136 -14.14 -16.93 9.30
CA GLY A 136 -15.33 -17.67 8.85
C GLY A 136 -16.66 -16.92 9.00
N PRO A 137 -17.71 -17.34 8.27
CA PRO A 137 -18.98 -16.63 8.26
C PRO A 137 -19.60 -16.59 9.67
N MET A 138 -19.99 -15.40 10.13
CA MET A 138 -20.97 -15.29 11.20
C MET A 138 -22.33 -15.61 10.58
N SER A 139 -22.82 -16.81 10.87
CA SER A 139 -24.23 -17.18 10.76
C SER A 139 -25.10 -16.27 11.61
#